data_AF-W6K7R1-F1
#
_entry.id   AF-W6K7R1-F1
#
_cell.length_a   1.000
_cell.length_b   1.000
_cell.length_c   1.000
_cell.angle_alpha   90.00
_cell.angle_beta   90.00
_cell.angle_gamma   90.00
#
_symmetry.space_group_name_H-M   'P 1'
#
loop_
_entity.id
_entity.type
_entity.pdbx_description
1 polymer ?
#
loop_
_entity_poly.entity_id
_entity_poly.type
_entity_poly.pdbx_seq_one_letter_code
_entity_poly.pdbx_strand_id
1 'polypeptide(L)'
;MQPLCRQAQSLCRQEEVQPVQPLQSLRGEAQSLCCQEPLCRQESLQTHVSLASGIKRAGSCRPVFFATLTARTHFNGDSRRKGLLMDLNGLPRDRLQRMAEAGDRITECLRVLKKTDDNIVGEVLKGQGTFYEYDHYPPGDVFDPASASQYYYHAHRTGEHGHFHTFLRAAGMTKGMAPVEQSHATYMDEREDKLSHLIAISMDNAGVPIGLFTTNRWVTAENWYAAEDVIAMIDRFEMDMVPPSWPVNIWLTAILQLFQPQIAKLVEQRDRAIRDWQFEHMGSDVFEDRGLEITSEIPISVAEQILAVDVALSKGG
;
A
#
# COMPACT_ATOMS: atom_id res chain seq x y z
N MET A 1 -70.94 47.08 15.22
CA MET A 1 -69.51 46.87 14.94
C MET A 1 -69.26 47.03 13.46
N GLN A 2 -68.66 48.16 13.09
CA GLN A 2 -67.95 48.47 11.85
C GLN A 2 -66.61 49.11 12.31
N PRO A 3 -65.52 49.27 11.50
CA PRO A 3 -65.55 49.37 10.03
C PRO A 3 -64.31 48.84 9.23
N LEU A 4 -64.46 48.89 7.91
CA LEU A 4 -63.56 49.41 6.85
C LEU A 4 -62.23 48.76 6.45
N CYS A 5 -62.20 48.45 5.14
CA CYS A 5 -61.08 48.34 4.21
C CYS A 5 -60.38 49.70 3.96
N ARG A 6 -59.04 49.73 3.81
CA ARG A 6 -58.27 50.71 3.01
C ARG A 6 -56.85 50.22 2.71
N GLN A 7 -56.42 50.44 1.46
CA GLN A 7 -55.05 50.32 0.95
C GLN A 7 -54.11 51.38 1.55
N ALA A 8 -52.81 51.05 1.68
CA ALA A 8 -51.71 52.02 1.57
C ALA A 8 -50.39 51.30 1.26
N GLN A 9 -49.63 51.88 0.33
CA GLN A 9 -48.32 51.45 -0.16
C GLN A 9 -47.17 51.87 0.77
N SER A 10 -46.01 51.25 0.50
CA SER A 10 -44.63 51.69 0.78
C SER A 10 -44.08 51.37 2.17
N LEU A 11 -43.04 50.52 2.18
CA LEU A 11 -41.67 50.92 2.51
C LEU A 11 -40.73 49.77 2.15
N CYS A 12 -39.93 49.96 1.11
CA CYS A 12 -38.75 49.15 0.86
C CYS A 12 -37.77 49.33 2.02
N ARG A 13 -37.41 48.25 2.71
CA ARG A 13 -36.10 48.11 3.35
C ARG A 13 -35.48 46.81 2.86
N GLN A 14 -34.30 46.96 2.28
CA GLN A 14 -33.38 45.89 1.97
C GLN A 14 -32.93 45.29 3.30
N GLU A 15 -33.14 44.00 3.51
CA GLU A 15 -32.41 43.24 4.53
C GLU A 15 -31.33 42.43 3.82
N GLU A 16 -30.08 42.74 4.18
CA GLU A 16 -28.88 42.03 3.78
C GLU A 16 -28.91 40.59 4.30
N VAL A 17 -28.71 39.63 3.41
CA VAL A 17 -28.53 38.22 3.75
C VAL A 17 -27.14 38.05 4.36
N GLN A 18 -27.07 37.73 5.66
CA GLN A 18 -25.82 37.31 6.28
C GLN A 18 -25.44 35.89 5.83
N PRO A 19 -24.15 35.61 5.53
CA PRO A 19 -23.72 34.28 5.14
C PRO A 19 -23.74 33.31 6.33
N VAL A 20 -24.41 32.19 6.13
CA VAL A 20 -24.45 31.05 7.05
C VAL A 20 -23.06 30.44 7.17
N GLN A 21 -22.51 30.40 8.39
CA GLN A 21 -21.27 29.66 8.68
C GLN A 21 -21.52 28.15 8.55
N PRO A 22 -20.60 27.38 7.94
CA PRO A 22 -20.76 25.93 7.87
C PRO A 22 -20.53 25.31 9.26
N LEU A 23 -21.46 24.43 9.66
CA LEU A 23 -21.37 23.59 10.85
C LEU A 23 -20.04 22.82 10.84
N GLN A 24 -19.22 23.03 11.87
CA GLN A 24 -18.12 22.14 12.21
C GLN A 24 -18.71 20.79 12.61
N SER A 25 -18.54 19.79 11.75
CA SER A 25 -18.75 18.39 12.08
C SER A 25 -17.66 17.98 13.08
N LEU A 26 -18.08 17.73 14.32
CA LEU A 26 -17.29 17.01 15.31
C LEU A 26 -17.13 15.56 14.79
N ARG A 27 -16.06 15.31 14.03
CA ARG A 27 -15.56 13.95 13.82
C ARG A 27 -14.65 13.63 15.00
N GLY A 28 -15.07 12.66 15.80
CA GLY A 28 -14.24 12.07 16.85
C GLY A 28 -12.98 11.48 16.23
N GLU A 29 -11.84 11.79 16.84
CA GLU A 29 -10.55 11.18 16.54
C GLU A 29 -10.63 9.68 16.85
N ALA A 30 -10.65 8.85 15.82
CA ALA A 30 -10.35 7.44 15.96
C ALA A 30 -8.83 7.29 16.00
N GLN A 31 -8.25 7.28 17.19
CA GLN A 31 -6.86 6.88 17.39
C GLN A 31 -6.74 5.38 17.11
N SER A 32 -5.84 5.00 16.20
CA SER A 32 -5.46 3.61 15.96
C SER A 32 -4.88 3.01 17.24
N LEU A 33 -5.60 2.06 17.84
CA LEU A 33 -5.34 1.54 19.19
C LEU A 33 -4.41 0.30 19.21
N CYS A 34 -3.69 -0.02 18.13
CA CYS A 34 -2.89 -1.24 18.09
C CYS A 34 -1.47 -1.14 18.71
N CYS A 35 -1.05 0.04 19.17
CA CYS A 35 0.33 0.25 19.61
C CYS A 35 0.37 0.77 21.07
N GLN A 36 0.63 -0.13 22.02
CA GLN A 36 1.20 0.29 23.31
C GLN A 36 2.72 0.17 23.24
N GLU A 37 3.39 1.27 23.63
CA GLU A 37 4.80 1.62 23.41
C GLU A 37 5.83 0.56 23.81
N PRO A 38 6.98 0.55 23.10
CA PRO A 38 8.23 0.78 23.81
C PRO A 38 9.20 1.75 23.12
N LEU A 39 9.72 2.71 23.90
CA LEU A 39 10.98 3.47 23.76
C LEU A 39 11.43 3.87 22.35
N CYS A 40 10.93 5.03 21.92
CA CYS A 40 11.33 5.84 20.76
C CYS A 40 12.86 5.98 20.61
N ARG A 41 13.41 5.50 19.48
CA ARG A 41 14.73 5.93 18.99
C ARG A 41 14.55 7.07 18.00
N GLN A 42 15.23 8.18 18.26
CA GLN A 42 15.30 9.33 17.37
C GLN A 42 16.52 9.21 16.46
N GLU A 43 16.33 9.24 15.14
CA GLU A 43 17.40 9.56 14.19
C GLU A 43 17.01 10.78 13.35
N SER A 44 17.93 11.75 13.25
CA SER A 44 17.76 12.97 12.46
C SER A 44 18.36 12.78 11.07
N LEU A 45 17.55 12.99 10.03
CA LEU A 45 18.00 12.96 8.64
C LEU A 45 18.71 14.27 8.30
N GLN A 46 20.04 14.22 8.10
CA GLN A 46 20.79 15.23 7.36
C GLN A 46 21.39 14.58 6.11
N THR A 47 20.98 15.04 4.93
CA THR A 47 21.61 14.63 3.67
C THR A 47 21.99 15.85 2.84
N HIS A 48 23.30 16.08 2.72
CA HIS A 48 23.90 16.86 1.64
C HIS A 48 24.72 15.90 0.78
N VAL A 49 24.40 15.79 -0.51
CA VAL A 49 25.32 15.26 -1.52
C VAL A 49 25.29 16.17 -2.75
N SER A 50 26.49 16.56 -3.19
CA SER A 50 26.76 17.47 -4.31
C SER A 50 26.78 16.72 -5.65
N LEU A 51 26.14 17.29 -6.67
CA LEU A 51 26.13 16.81 -8.05
C LEU A 51 27.26 17.43 -8.87
N ALA A 52 27.96 16.61 -9.67
CA ALA A 52 28.77 17.05 -10.80
C ALA A 52 28.03 16.80 -12.11
N SER A 53 28.02 17.81 -12.97
CA SER A 53 27.23 17.96 -14.19
C SER A 53 27.92 17.38 -15.44
N GLY A 54 27.11 16.95 -16.42
CA GLY A 54 27.58 16.58 -17.75
C GLY A 54 26.44 16.35 -18.75
N ILE A 55 26.16 17.36 -19.59
CA ILE A 55 25.17 17.34 -20.66
C ILE A 55 25.78 16.78 -21.95
N LYS A 56 25.02 15.97 -22.72
CA LYS A 56 24.94 16.01 -24.21
C LYS A 56 23.71 15.26 -24.74
N ARG A 57 23.12 15.78 -25.82
CA ARG A 57 21.82 15.40 -26.43
C ARG A 57 21.94 14.47 -27.64
N ALA A 58 20.83 13.75 -27.85
CA ALA A 58 20.17 13.28 -29.09
C ALA A 58 20.62 11.97 -29.78
N GLY A 59 19.68 11.01 -29.81
CA GLY A 59 19.68 9.80 -30.64
C GLY A 59 18.53 8.86 -30.25
N SER A 60 17.58 8.64 -31.15
CA SER A 60 16.40 7.78 -30.99
C SER A 60 16.79 6.29 -30.90
N CYS A 61 16.85 5.77 -29.67
CA CYS A 61 16.70 4.36 -29.27
C CYS A 61 16.46 4.38 -27.75
N ARG A 62 15.60 3.50 -27.21
CA ARG A 62 15.35 3.37 -25.76
C ARG A 62 16.71 3.40 -25.01
N PRO A 63 17.04 4.42 -24.21
CA PRO A 63 18.29 4.41 -23.49
C PRO A 63 18.09 3.54 -22.25
N VAL A 64 18.63 2.34 -22.30
CA VAL A 64 18.84 1.51 -21.11
C VAL A 64 19.93 2.19 -20.28
N PHE A 65 19.55 3.15 -19.42
CA PHE A 65 20.46 3.70 -18.43
C PHE A 65 20.56 2.73 -17.25
N PHE A 66 21.44 1.74 -17.38
CA PHE A 66 21.96 1.02 -16.21
C PHE A 66 23.00 1.91 -15.52
N ALA A 67 22.63 2.50 -14.39
CA ALA A 67 23.63 2.82 -13.38
C ALA A 67 23.86 1.53 -12.58
N THR A 68 25.00 0.88 -12.79
CA THR A 68 25.49 -0.19 -11.93
C THR A 68 25.74 0.35 -10.52
N LEU A 69 24.75 0.25 -9.64
CA LEU A 69 24.99 0.18 -8.20
C LEU A 69 25.32 -1.27 -7.86
N THR A 70 26.60 -1.61 -7.89
CA THR A 70 27.06 -2.84 -7.23
C THR A 70 27.14 -2.59 -5.73
N ALA A 71 26.00 -2.71 -5.04
CA ALA A 71 26.01 -2.98 -3.61
C ALA A 71 26.37 -4.47 -3.44
N ARG A 72 27.66 -4.77 -3.20
CA ARG A 72 28.07 -6.10 -2.75
C ARG A 72 27.62 -6.26 -1.31
N THR A 73 26.45 -6.85 -1.13
CA THR A 73 26.08 -7.46 0.14
C THR A 73 26.32 -8.96 0.03
N HIS A 74 27.25 -9.47 0.85
CA HIS A 74 27.48 -10.91 0.96
C HIS A 74 26.27 -11.54 1.67
N PHE A 75 25.36 -12.13 0.90
CA PHE A 75 24.23 -12.89 1.42
C PHE A 75 24.18 -14.29 0.79
N ASN A 76 24.02 -15.29 1.66
CA ASN A 76 24.10 -16.72 1.34
C ASN A 76 23.01 -17.12 0.31
N GLY A 77 23.41 -17.81 -0.77
CA GLY A 77 22.87 -17.57 -2.12
C GLY A 77 22.03 -18.65 -2.81
N ASP A 78 21.55 -19.70 -2.14
CA ASP A 78 20.86 -20.80 -2.84
C ASP A 78 19.33 -20.82 -2.62
N SER A 79 18.86 -20.74 -1.38
CA SER A 79 17.43 -20.85 -1.06
C SER A 79 16.61 -19.60 -1.42
N ARG A 80 17.22 -18.40 -1.33
CA ARG A 80 16.54 -17.13 -1.67
C ARG A 80 16.36 -16.90 -3.17
N ARG A 81 17.23 -17.46 -4.02
CA ARG A 81 17.07 -17.36 -5.48
C ARG A 81 15.84 -18.11 -5.99
N LYS A 82 15.47 -19.22 -5.34
CA LYS A 82 14.27 -19.99 -5.73
C LYS A 82 12.95 -19.26 -5.48
N GLY A 83 12.88 -18.37 -4.48
CA GLY A 83 11.70 -17.52 -4.24
C GLY A 83 11.57 -16.36 -5.23
N LEU A 84 12.70 -15.90 -5.77
CA LEU A 84 12.79 -14.78 -6.74
C LEU A 84 12.35 -15.18 -8.16
N LEU A 85 12.38 -16.48 -8.47
CA LEU A 85 12.23 -17.03 -9.81
C LEU A 85 10.96 -17.89 -9.89
N MET A 86 9.80 -17.28 -9.64
CA MET A 86 8.56 -17.88 -10.14
C MET A 86 8.69 -18.01 -11.66
N ASP A 87 8.43 -19.20 -12.19
CA ASP A 87 8.45 -19.41 -13.64
C ASP A 87 7.26 -18.70 -14.29
N LEU A 88 7.54 -17.56 -14.93
CA LEU A 88 6.53 -16.75 -15.60
C LEU A 88 6.09 -17.34 -16.95
N ASN A 89 6.81 -18.32 -17.51
CA ASN A 89 6.52 -18.85 -18.84
C ASN A 89 5.18 -19.60 -18.92
N GLY A 90 4.63 -20.04 -17.79
CA GLY A 90 3.31 -20.70 -17.71
C GLY A 90 2.13 -19.75 -17.52
N LEU A 91 2.37 -18.44 -17.39
CA LEU A 91 1.29 -17.48 -17.13
C LEU A 91 0.52 -17.14 -18.42
N PRO A 92 -0.80 -16.87 -18.30
CA PRO A 92 -1.58 -16.34 -19.41
C PRO A 92 -0.96 -15.07 -20.00
N ARG A 93 -0.99 -14.94 -21.32
CA ARG A 93 -0.37 -13.80 -22.02
C ARG A 93 -0.95 -12.46 -21.57
N ASP A 94 -2.25 -12.39 -21.29
CA ASP A 94 -2.90 -11.18 -20.78
C ASP A 94 -2.38 -10.79 -19.39
N ARG A 95 -2.08 -11.76 -18.51
CA ARG A 95 -1.42 -11.49 -17.22
C ARG A 95 -0.02 -10.91 -17.44
N LEU A 96 0.77 -11.51 -18.32
CA LEU A 96 2.11 -11.02 -18.63
C LEU A 96 2.08 -9.60 -19.22
N GLN A 97 1.08 -9.28 -20.06
CA GLN A 97 0.89 -7.93 -20.61
C GLN A 97 0.56 -6.92 -19.52
N ARG A 98 -0.36 -7.24 -18.59
CA ARG A 98 -0.66 -6.39 -17.43
C ARG A 98 0.57 -6.15 -16.55
N MET A 99 1.37 -7.18 -16.32
CA MET A 99 2.62 -7.06 -15.57
C MET A 99 3.63 -6.16 -16.28
N ALA A 100 3.74 -6.23 -17.61
CA ALA A 100 4.63 -5.37 -18.39
C ALA A 100 4.19 -3.90 -18.33
N GLU A 101 2.89 -3.64 -18.51
CA GLU A 101 2.31 -2.30 -18.36
C GLU A 101 2.55 -1.73 -16.96
N ALA A 102 2.44 -2.56 -15.92
CA ALA A 102 2.78 -2.19 -14.56
C ALA A 102 4.27 -1.85 -14.39
N GLY A 103 5.16 -2.62 -15.02
CA GLY A 103 6.59 -2.33 -15.08
C GLY A 103 6.91 -0.97 -15.72
N ASP A 104 6.22 -0.64 -16.81
CA ASP A 104 6.33 0.67 -17.47
C ASP A 104 5.83 1.80 -16.55
N ARG A 105 4.72 1.60 -15.84
CA ARG A 105 4.19 2.56 -14.86
C ARG A 105 5.16 2.80 -13.71
N ILE A 106 5.72 1.75 -13.13
CA ILE A 106 6.73 1.87 -12.06
C ILE A 106 7.93 2.68 -12.57
N THR A 107 8.43 2.33 -13.75
CA THR A 107 9.59 3.01 -14.35
C THR A 107 9.31 4.50 -14.55
N GLU A 108 8.12 4.85 -15.03
CA GLU A 108 7.71 6.24 -15.23
C GLU A 108 7.60 7.00 -13.90
N CYS A 109 6.98 6.41 -12.86
CA CYS A 109 6.92 6.99 -11.52
C CYS A 109 8.31 7.29 -10.97
N LEU A 110 9.22 6.31 -11.01
CA LEU A 110 10.60 6.49 -10.54
C LEU A 110 11.35 7.55 -11.39
N ARG A 111 11.10 7.60 -12.69
CA ARG A 111 11.70 8.60 -13.60
C ARG A 111 11.21 10.02 -13.30
N VAL A 112 9.94 10.22 -12.93
CA VAL A 112 9.43 11.56 -12.60
C VAL A 112 9.93 12.03 -11.24
N LEU A 113 9.94 11.17 -10.22
CA LEU A 113 10.46 11.49 -8.89
C LEU A 113 11.94 11.86 -8.92
N LYS A 114 12.72 11.12 -9.71
CA LYS A 114 14.15 11.40 -9.89
C LYS A 114 14.46 12.77 -10.51
N LYS A 115 13.50 13.45 -11.16
CA LYS A 115 13.74 14.81 -11.70
C LYS A 115 13.92 15.85 -10.61
N THR A 116 13.45 15.57 -9.40
CA THR A 116 13.50 16.45 -8.23
C THR A 116 14.27 15.81 -7.08
N ASP A 117 15.06 14.76 -7.37
CA ASP A 117 15.78 13.96 -6.36
C ASP A 117 14.87 13.38 -5.26
N ASP A 118 13.57 13.23 -5.54
CA ASP A 118 12.59 12.60 -4.65
C ASP A 118 12.59 11.07 -4.82
N ASN A 119 12.00 10.35 -3.86
CA ASN A 119 11.76 8.90 -3.90
C ASN A 119 10.41 8.54 -3.26
N ILE A 120 9.98 7.28 -3.38
CA ILE A 120 8.66 6.80 -2.94
C ILE A 120 8.43 7.05 -1.44
N VAL A 121 9.41 6.69 -0.61
CA VAL A 121 9.32 6.84 0.86
C VAL A 121 9.33 8.32 1.25
N GLY A 122 10.20 9.12 0.64
CA GLY A 122 10.25 10.56 0.88
C GLY A 122 8.94 11.25 0.55
N GLU A 123 8.28 10.85 -0.55
CA GLU A 123 7.01 11.41 -0.98
C GLU A 123 5.84 11.06 -0.07
N VAL A 124 5.74 9.82 0.44
CA VAL A 124 4.66 9.46 1.38
C VAL A 124 4.84 10.16 2.74
N LEU A 125 6.09 10.39 3.17
CA LEU A 125 6.41 11.08 4.43
C LEU A 125 6.42 12.61 4.30
N LYS A 126 6.35 13.14 3.08
CA LYS A 126 6.43 14.57 2.81
C LYS A 126 5.28 15.30 3.50
N GLY A 127 5.64 16.31 4.30
CA GLY A 127 4.66 17.13 5.02
C GLY A 127 3.98 16.45 6.22
N GLN A 128 4.41 15.24 6.61
CA GLN A 128 3.81 14.51 7.74
C GLN A 128 4.42 14.84 9.11
N GLY A 129 5.47 15.67 9.14
CA GLY A 129 6.13 16.07 10.39
C GLY A 129 7.22 15.09 10.81
N THR A 130 7.32 14.81 12.11
CA THR A 130 8.32 13.86 12.64
C THR A 130 7.86 12.43 12.37
N PHE A 131 8.80 11.61 11.92
CA PHE A 131 8.58 10.19 11.67
C PHE A 131 8.85 9.39 12.96
N TYR A 132 7.82 8.72 13.48
CA TYR A 132 7.86 7.88 14.66
C TYR A 132 7.58 6.44 14.28
N GLU A 133 8.26 5.50 14.93
CA GLU A 133 7.98 4.08 14.77
C GLU A 133 6.53 3.79 15.19
N TYR A 134 5.92 2.79 14.54
CA TYR A 134 4.53 2.36 14.71
C TYR A 134 3.44 3.34 14.24
N ASP A 135 3.72 4.62 14.11
CA ASP A 135 2.77 5.60 13.58
C ASP A 135 2.47 5.34 12.10
N HIS A 136 1.21 5.57 11.71
CA HIS A 136 0.77 5.45 10.33
C HIS A 136 0.99 6.75 9.56
N TYR A 137 1.50 6.63 8.34
CA TYR A 137 1.77 7.74 7.46
C TYR A 137 1.11 7.57 6.08
N PRO A 138 0.37 8.59 5.60
CA PRO A 138 -0.09 9.77 6.35
C PRO A 138 -1.06 9.41 7.50
N PRO A 139 -1.26 10.29 8.49
CA PRO A 139 -2.22 10.05 9.56
C PRO A 139 -3.63 9.80 9.03
N GLY A 140 -4.28 8.76 9.55
CA GLY A 140 -5.63 8.35 9.13
C GLY A 140 -5.67 7.45 7.89
N ASP A 141 -4.51 6.98 7.43
CA ASP A 141 -4.31 6.14 6.25
C ASP A 141 -4.74 6.84 4.94
N VAL A 142 -4.43 6.23 3.80
CA VAL A 142 -4.95 6.67 2.51
C VAL A 142 -6.03 5.72 2.06
N PHE A 143 -7.23 6.23 1.82
CA PHE A 143 -8.37 5.45 1.35
C PHE A 143 -8.96 6.07 0.09
N ASP A 144 -9.04 5.28 -0.98
CA ASP A 144 -9.76 5.63 -2.20
C ASP A 144 -11.20 5.09 -2.15
N PRO A 145 -12.23 5.95 -2.06
CA PRO A 145 -13.62 5.49 -2.03
C PRO A 145 -14.12 4.92 -3.36
N ALA A 146 -13.44 5.17 -4.49
CA ALA A 146 -13.87 4.68 -5.80
C ALA A 146 -13.54 3.20 -5.99
N SER A 147 -12.31 2.80 -5.67
CA SER A 147 -11.87 1.39 -5.69
C SER A 147 -12.11 0.66 -4.37
N ALA A 148 -12.32 1.40 -3.28
CA ALA A 148 -12.30 0.94 -1.90
C ALA A 148 -10.94 0.36 -1.45
N SER A 149 -9.86 0.79 -2.11
CA SER A 149 -8.49 0.43 -1.75
C SER A 149 -7.96 1.33 -0.63
N GLN A 150 -7.10 0.79 0.20
CA GLN A 150 -6.45 1.53 1.27
C GLN A 150 -5.00 1.14 1.42
N TYR A 151 -4.17 2.07 1.88
CA TYR A 151 -2.83 1.76 2.38
C TYR A 151 -2.43 2.68 3.53
N TYR A 152 -1.41 2.26 4.26
CA TYR A 152 -0.59 3.14 5.09
C TYR A 152 0.88 2.74 4.99
N TYR A 153 1.78 3.63 5.40
CA TYR A 153 3.21 3.37 5.56
C TYR A 153 3.60 3.52 7.03
N HIS A 154 4.42 2.61 7.57
CA HIS A 154 5.00 2.76 8.91
C HIS A 154 6.36 2.06 9.02
N ALA A 155 7.02 2.16 10.18
CA ALA A 155 8.26 1.46 10.46
C ALA A 155 8.27 0.88 11.88
N HIS A 156 8.86 -0.31 12.00
CA HIS A 156 9.16 -0.95 13.29
C HIS A 156 10.15 -2.13 13.16
N ARG A 157 10.33 -2.70 11.97
CA ARG A 157 11.20 -3.87 11.75
C ARG A 157 12.66 -3.44 11.51
N THR A 158 13.59 -4.25 12.00
CA THR A 158 15.02 -4.08 11.69
C THR A 158 15.34 -4.58 10.28
N GLY A 159 16.25 -3.89 9.58
CA GLY A 159 16.73 -4.33 8.26
C GLY A 159 15.96 -3.74 7.08
N GLU A 160 15.02 -2.84 7.35
CA GLU A 160 14.28 -2.03 6.39
C GLU A 160 14.18 -0.59 6.94
N HIS A 161 13.79 0.36 6.09
CA HIS A 161 13.39 1.70 6.52
C HIS A 161 11.96 1.70 7.08
N GLY A 162 11.11 0.83 6.55
CA GLY A 162 9.72 0.65 6.90
C GLY A 162 9.00 0.00 5.73
N HIS A 163 7.68 -0.05 5.79
CA HIS A 163 6.88 -0.77 4.81
C HIS A 163 5.50 -0.19 4.64
N PHE A 164 4.96 -0.41 3.43
CA PHE A 164 3.55 -0.19 3.15
C PHE A 164 2.75 -1.41 3.57
N HIS A 165 1.53 -1.20 4.04
CA HIS A 165 0.47 -2.20 4.07
C HIS A 165 -0.63 -1.80 3.11
N THR A 166 -1.13 -2.75 2.33
CA THR A 166 -2.22 -2.53 1.37
C THR A 166 -3.45 -3.35 1.71
N PHE A 167 -4.62 -2.79 1.47
CA PHE A 167 -5.90 -3.33 1.87
C PHE A 167 -6.96 -3.14 0.79
N LEU A 168 -7.95 -4.03 0.79
CA LEU A 168 -9.22 -3.81 0.11
C LEU A 168 -10.36 -3.87 1.11
N ARG A 169 -11.23 -2.86 1.07
CA ARG A 169 -12.45 -2.81 1.89
C ARG A 169 -13.62 -3.52 1.22
N ALA A 170 -14.65 -3.87 1.99
CA ALA A 170 -15.76 -4.70 1.54
C ALA A 170 -16.47 -4.14 0.31
N ALA A 171 -16.58 -2.82 0.19
CA ALA A 171 -17.19 -2.15 -0.97
C ALA A 171 -16.45 -2.44 -2.29
N GLY A 172 -15.14 -2.73 -2.22
CA GLY A 172 -14.31 -3.09 -3.36
C GLY A 172 -14.32 -4.58 -3.67
N MET A 173 -14.85 -5.44 -2.80
CA MET A 173 -14.83 -6.89 -2.97
C MET A 173 -15.92 -7.39 -3.92
N THR A 174 -15.71 -8.57 -4.52
CA THR A 174 -16.76 -9.23 -5.31
C THR A 174 -17.93 -9.62 -4.42
N LYS A 175 -19.15 -9.42 -4.92
CA LYS A 175 -20.38 -9.76 -4.19
C LYS A 175 -20.39 -11.22 -3.76
N GLY A 176 -20.60 -11.47 -2.47
CA GLY A 176 -20.68 -12.81 -1.89
C GLY A 176 -19.41 -13.24 -1.15
N MET A 177 -18.29 -12.52 -1.30
CA MET A 177 -17.11 -12.74 -0.46
C MET A 177 -17.45 -12.44 1.00
N ALA A 178 -17.00 -13.32 1.89
CA ALA A 178 -17.19 -13.18 3.33
C ALA A 178 -15.94 -13.66 4.07
N PRO A 179 -15.62 -13.06 5.23
CA PRO A 179 -14.53 -13.56 6.05
C PRO A 179 -14.78 -15.03 6.44
N VAL A 180 -13.70 -15.79 6.59
CA VAL A 180 -13.78 -17.16 7.12
C VAL A 180 -14.24 -17.13 8.58
N GLU A 181 -14.68 -18.29 9.09
CA GLU A 181 -14.91 -18.46 10.52
C GLU A 181 -13.63 -18.14 11.29
N GLN A 182 -13.74 -17.18 12.19
CA GLN A 182 -12.62 -16.65 12.94
C GLN A 182 -13.14 -16.10 14.27
N SER A 183 -12.27 -16.04 15.27
CA SER A 183 -12.62 -15.49 16.57
C SER A 183 -12.98 -14.01 16.48
N HIS A 184 -13.88 -13.59 17.38
CA HIS A 184 -14.23 -12.19 17.57
C HIS A 184 -13.14 -11.48 18.36
N ALA A 185 -12.70 -10.32 17.88
CA ALA A 185 -11.79 -9.43 18.58
C ALA A 185 -12.44 -8.06 18.77
N THR A 186 -12.14 -7.37 19.88
CA THR A 186 -12.83 -6.11 20.25
C THR A 186 -12.67 -5.01 19.20
N TYR A 187 -11.53 -4.96 18.49
CA TYR A 187 -11.30 -3.99 17.42
C TYR A 187 -12.27 -4.16 16.24
N MET A 188 -12.91 -5.34 16.11
CA MET A 188 -13.89 -5.59 15.05
C MET A 188 -15.19 -4.80 15.27
N ASP A 189 -15.48 -4.41 16.52
CA ASP A 189 -16.65 -3.59 16.86
C ASP A 189 -16.39 -2.09 16.65
N GLU A 190 -15.13 -1.68 16.52
CA GLU A 190 -14.72 -0.29 16.33
C GLU A 190 -14.92 0.20 14.89
N ARG A 191 -15.14 -0.71 13.94
CA ARG A 191 -15.40 -0.40 12.54
C ARG A 191 -16.61 -1.16 12.00
N GLU A 192 -17.43 -0.48 11.22
CA GLU A 192 -18.56 -1.13 10.53
C GLU A 192 -18.11 -1.86 9.25
N ASP A 193 -16.99 -1.44 8.66
CA ASP A 193 -16.45 -1.97 7.41
C ASP A 193 -15.53 -3.18 7.64
N LYS A 194 -15.60 -4.16 6.74
CA LYS A 194 -14.68 -5.29 6.69
C LYS A 194 -13.56 -4.99 5.68
N LEU A 195 -12.32 -5.09 6.11
CA LEU A 195 -11.16 -4.95 5.23
C LEU A 195 -10.28 -6.20 5.31
N SER A 196 -9.62 -6.53 4.20
CA SER A 196 -8.58 -7.57 4.16
C SER A 196 -7.25 -6.94 3.76
N HIS A 197 -6.20 -7.37 4.45
CA HIS A 197 -4.83 -7.07 4.08
C HIS A 197 -4.43 -7.92 2.86
N LEU A 198 -3.85 -7.25 1.86
CA LEU A 198 -3.43 -7.90 0.61
C LEU A 198 -1.97 -8.29 0.69
N ILE A 199 -1.10 -7.32 0.94
CA ILE A 199 0.34 -7.50 1.03
C ILE A 199 1.01 -6.30 1.70
N ALA A 200 2.12 -6.56 2.40
CA ALA A 200 3.04 -5.54 2.85
C ALA A 200 4.27 -5.44 1.91
N ILE A 201 4.76 -4.23 1.69
CA ILE A 201 5.89 -3.93 0.80
C ILE A 201 7.02 -3.29 1.62
N SER A 202 8.08 -4.05 1.85
CA SER A 202 9.27 -3.62 2.59
C SER A 202 10.14 -2.70 1.74
N MET A 203 10.61 -1.59 2.34
CA MET A 203 11.38 -0.54 1.68
C MET A 203 12.74 -0.36 2.34
N ASP A 204 13.79 -0.12 1.56
CA ASP A 204 15.09 0.28 2.10
C ASP A 204 15.20 1.80 2.33
N ASN A 205 16.34 2.22 2.90
CA ASN A 205 16.63 3.64 3.20
C ASN A 205 16.75 4.52 1.94
N ALA A 206 16.88 3.93 0.75
CA ALA A 206 16.89 4.65 -0.52
C ALA A 206 15.48 4.78 -1.14
N GLY A 207 14.45 4.23 -0.49
CA GLY A 207 13.08 4.20 -1.00
C GLY A 207 12.87 3.16 -2.10
N VAL A 208 13.68 2.09 -2.12
CA VAL A 208 13.58 0.97 -3.06
C VAL A 208 12.87 -0.20 -2.38
N PRO A 209 11.91 -0.87 -3.05
CA PRO A 209 11.26 -2.05 -2.47
C PRO A 209 12.21 -3.25 -2.45
N ILE A 210 12.30 -3.93 -1.31
CA ILE A 210 13.23 -5.04 -1.07
C ILE A 210 12.54 -6.37 -0.74
N GLY A 211 11.28 -6.35 -0.34
CA GLY A 211 10.54 -7.55 0.03
C GLY A 211 9.03 -7.39 -0.01
N LEU A 212 8.34 -8.52 -0.12
CA LEU A 212 6.89 -8.63 0.01
C LEU A 212 6.59 -9.64 1.12
N PHE A 213 5.64 -9.33 1.99
CA PHE A 213 5.26 -10.25 3.07
C PHE A 213 3.79 -10.14 3.45
N THR A 214 3.27 -11.23 4.00
CA THR A 214 1.96 -11.27 4.64
C THR A 214 2.12 -11.40 6.14
N THR A 215 1.10 -10.96 6.87
CA THR A 215 1.09 -10.94 8.33
C THR A 215 -0.06 -11.78 8.86
N ASN A 216 -0.06 -12.02 10.16
CA ASN A 216 -1.22 -12.53 10.87
C ASN A 216 -2.24 -11.41 11.13
N ARG A 217 -3.48 -11.80 11.41
CA ARG A 217 -4.64 -10.90 11.55
C ARG A 217 -4.41 -9.83 12.60
N TRP A 218 -3.85 -10.20 13.76
CA TRP A 218 -3.62 -9.28 14.86
C TRP A 218 -2.69 -8.11 14.50
N VAL A 219 -1.84 -8.26 13.48
CA VAL A 219 -0.86 -7.24 13.08
C VAL A 219 -1.56 -6.04 12.44
N THR A 220 -2.51 -6.30 11.56
CA THR A 220 -3.20 -5.27 10.78
C THR A 220 -4.66 -5.09 11.19
N ALA A 221 -5.07 -5.80 12.24
CA ALA A 221 -6.43 -5.90 12.71
C ALA A 221 -7.41 -6.27 11.57
N GLU A 222 -7.03 -7.05 10.56
CA GLU A 222 -7.90 -7.29 9.39
C GLU A 222 -9.09 -8.22 9.71
N ASN A 223 -10.01 -8.38 8.76
CA ASN A 223 -10.89 -9.53 8.72
C ASN A 223 -10.24 -10.61 7.85
N TRP A 224 -10.16 -11.84 8.35
CA TRP A 224 -9.50 -12.91 7.62
C TRP A 224 -10.38 -13.45 6.48
N TYR A 225 -9.93 -13.34 5.24
CA TYR A 225 -10.55 -13.94 4.06
C TYR A 225 -9.70 -15.10 3.55
N ALA A 226 -10.33 -16.10 2.93
CA ALA A 226 -9.64 -17.24 2.34
C ALA A 226 -8.70 -16.79 1.21
N ALA A 227 -7.61 -17.52 1.00
CA ALA A 227 -6.61 -17.21 -0.02
C ALA A 227 -7.23 -16.98 -1.41
N GLU A 228 -8.21 -17.79 -1.81
CA GLU A 228 -8.88 -17.67 -3.11
C GLU A 228 -9.56 -16.30 -3.28
N ASP A 229 -10.22 -15.80 -2.24
CA ASP A 229 -10.89 -14.51 -2.25
C ASP A 229 -9.85 -13.38 -2.29
N VAL A 230 -8.83 -13.44 -1.43
CA VAL A 230 -7.76 -12.42 -1.37
C VAL A 230 -7.00 -12.34 -2.69
N ILE A 231 -6.73 -13.47 -3.36
CA ILE A 231 -6.09 -13.48 -4.67
C ILE A 231 -6.93 -12.72 -5.71
N ALA A 232 -8.25 -12.86 -5.68
CA ALA A 232 -9.15 -12.10 -6.53
C ALA A 232 -9.23 -10.61 -6.14
N MET A 233 -8.98 -10.26 -4.88
CA MET A 233 -8.91 -8.87 -4.41
C MET A 233 -7.66 -8.13 -4.94
N ILE A 234 -6.52 -8.82 -5.13
CA ILE A 234 -5.28 -8.19 -5.61
C ILE A 234 -5.51 -7.46 -6.95
N ASP A 235 -6.27 -8.07 -7.87
CA ASP A 235 -6.56 -7.47 -9.18
C ASP A 235 -7.53 -6.28 -9.12
N ARG A 236 -8.15 -6.03 -7.95
CA ARG A 236 -9.09 -4.93 -7.71
C ARG A 236 -8.48 -3.78 -6.94
N PHE A 237 -7.28 -3.96 -6.39
CA PHE A 237 -6.55 -2.89 -5.73
C PHE A 237 -6.15 -1.83 -6.77
N GLU A 238 -6.54 -0.59 -6.51
CA GLU A 238 -6.24 0.56 -7.33
C GLU A 238 -6.11 1.80 -6.45
N MET A 239 -5.01 2.52 -6.62
CA MET A 239 -4.76 3.83 -6.03
C MET A 239 -4.27 4.73 -7.17
N ASP A 240 -5.07 5.72 -7.53
CA ASP A 240 -4.73 6.70 -8.58
C ASP A 240 -5.03 8.15 -8.18
N MET A 241 -5.50 8.36 -6.95
CA MET A 241 -5.79 9.68 -6.40
C MET A 241 -4.54 10.58 -6.41
N VAL A 242 -4.74 11.89 -6.50
CA VAL A 242 -3.61 12.85 -6.46
C VAL A 242 -2.97 12.92 -5.07
N PRO A 243 -3.73 13.05 -3.95
CA PRO A 243 -3.14 13.05 -2.61
C PRO A 243 -2.90 11.63 -2.06
N PRO A 244 -1.93 11.46 -1.14
CA PRO A 244 -0.94 12.45 -0.73
C PRO A 244 0.15 12.67 -1.79
N SER A 245 0.39 11.67 -2.64
CA SER A 245 1.32 11.77 -3.76
C SER A 245 0.86 10.85 -4.90
N TRP A 246 0.49 11.45 -6.03
CA TRP A 246 0.07 10.76 -7.24
C TRP A 246 1.07 9.70 -7.74
N PRO A 247 2.40 9.98 -7.82
CA PRO A 247 3.36 8.95 -8.22
C PRO A 247 3.45 7.79 -7.23
N VAL A 248 3.27 8.01 -5.92
CA VAL A 248 3.26 6.92 -4.91
C VAL A 248 2.02 6.05 -5.09
N ASN A 249 0.85 6.65 -5.27
CA ASN A 249 -0.40 5.92 -5.47
C ASN A 249 -0.36 5.03 -6.72
N ILE A 250 0.03 5.59 -7.87
CA ILE A 250 0.18 4.80 -9.11
C ILE A 250 1.24 3.71 -8.95
N TRP A 251 2.35 4.02 -8.26
CA TRP A 251 3.41 3.06 -8.02
C TRP A 251 2.94 1.88 -7.17
N LEU A 252 2.14 2.10 -6.10
CA LEU A 252 1.57 1.03 -5.28
C LEU A 252 0.70 0.08 -6.11
N THR A 253 -0.22 0.65 -6.90
CA THR A 253 -1.06 -0.13 -7.83
C THR A 253 -0.20 -0.99 -8.75
N ALA A 254 0.82 -0.38 -9.35
CA ALA A 254 1.68 -1.06 -10.30
C ALA A 254 2.57 -2.13 -9.64
N ILE A 255 3.01 -1.96 -8.39
CA ILE A 255 3.75 -3.00 -7.65
C ILE A 255 2.88 -4.24 -7.47
N LEU A 256 1.62 -4.09 -7.04
CA LEU A 256 0.72 -5.22 -6.86
C LEU A 256 0.44 -5.93 -8.19
N GLN A 257 0.33 -5.20 -9.29
CA GLN A 257 0.13 -5.80 -10.62
C GLN A 257 1.37 -6.49 -11.16
N LEU A 258 2.57 -5.90 -10.99
CA LEU A 258 3.84 -6.48 -11.46
C LEU A 258 4.18 -7.79 -10.74
N PHE A 259 3.86 -7.88 -9.45
CA PHE A 259 4.14 -9.03 -8.59
C PHE A 259 2.91 -9.88 -8.28
N GLN A 260 1.79 -9.70 -8.99
CA GLN A 260 0.53 -10.37 -8.68
C GLN A 260 0.68 -11.90 -8.52
N PRO A 261 1.41 -12.63 -9.39
CA PRO A 261 1.59 -14.08 -9.24
C PRO A 261 2.34 -14.46 -7.95
N GLN A 262 3.36 -13.67 -7.58
CA GLN A 262 4.13 -13.88 -6.36
C GLN A 262 3.31 -13.55 -5.12
N ILE A 263 2.53 -12.47 -5.15
CA ILE A 263 1.62 -12.11 -4.05
C ILE A 263 0.58 -13.21 -3.85
N ALA A 264 0.01 -13.74 -4.94
CA ALA A 264 -0.91 -14.87 -4.85
C ALA A 264 -0.27 -16.08 -4.16
N LYS A 265 1.01 -16.36 -4.46
CA LYS A 265 1.74 -17.45 -3.80
C LYS A 265 2.01 -17.17 -2.32
N LEU A 266 2.32 -15.94 -1.95
CA LEU A 266 2.48 -15.54 -0.55
C LEU A 266 1.18 -15.70 0.23
N VAL A 267 0.03 -15.36 -0.37
CA VAL A 267 -1.29 -15.52 0.22
C VAL A 267 -1.66 -17.00 0.41
N GLU A 268 -1.32 -17.88 -0.54
CA GLU A 268 -1.47 -19.33 -0.32
C GLU A 268 -0.58 -19.84 0.82
N GLN A 269 0.65 -19.33 0.92
CA GLN A 269 1.59 -19.68 1.98
C GLN A 269 1.13 -19.14 3.34
N ARG A 270 0.52 -17.95 3.37
CA ARG A 270 -0.11 -17.34 4.56
C ARG A 270 -1.11 -18.29 5.19
N ASP A 271 -2.05 -18.80 4.39
CA ASP A 271 -3.08 -19.71 4.88
C ASP A 271 -2.50 -21.08 5.29
N ARG A 272 -1.42 -21.52 4.64
CA ARG A 272 -0.68 -22.71 5.09
C ARG A 272 -0.02 -22.48 6.46
N ALA A 273 0.66 -21.35 6.65
CA ALA A 273 1.30 -21.02 7.93
C ALA A 273 0.28 -20.96 9.08
N ILE A 274 -0.90 -20.38 8.84
CA ILE A 274 -1.99 -20.39 9.82
C ILE A 274 -2.42 -21.82 10.20
N ARG A 275 -2.66 -22.70 9.21
CA ARG A 275 -3.05 -24.09 9.48
C ARG A 275 -1.98 -24.87 10.22
N ASP A 276 -0.73 -24.73 9.78
CA ASP A 276 0.42 -25.43 10.39
C ASP A 276 0.62 -24.94 11.83
N TRP A 277 0.53 -23.64 12.08
CA TRP A 277 0.62 -23.05 13.42
C TRP A 277 -0.50 -23.52 14.33
N GLN A 278 -1.75 -23.52 13.85
CA GLN A 278 -2.92 -23.97 14.61
C GLN A 278 -2.80 -25.44 15.02
N PHE A 279 -2.18 -26.27 14.18
CA PHE A 279 -1.91 -27.67 14.50
C PHE A 279 -0.85 -27.81 15.61
N GLU A 280 0.20 -26.99 15.57
CA GLU A 280 1.29 -27.00 16.56
C GLU A 280 0.91 -26.36 17.90
N HIS A 281 0.00 -25.38 17.89
CA HIS A 281 -0.40 -24.57 19.04
C HIS A 281 -1.89 -24.77 19.38
N MET A 282 -2.28 -26.02 19.64
CA MET A 282 -3.68 -26.35 19.92
C MET A 282 -4.22 -25.59 21.13
N GLY A 283 -5.41 -25.00 20.96
CA GLY A 283 -6.11 -24.28 22.02
C GLY A 283 -5.75 -22.80 22.14
N SER A 284 -4.78 -22.29 21.35
CA SER A 284 -4.63 -20.85 21.14
C SER A 284 -5.51 -20.37 19.98
N ASP A 285 -5.88 -19.09 20.03
CA ASP A 285 -6.49 -18.42 18.91
C ASP A 285 -5.41 -18.03 17.90
N VAL A 286 -5.27 -18.83 16.83
CA VAL A 286 -4.20 -18.65 15.83
C VAL A 286 -4.18 -17.25 15.21
N PHE A 287 -5.35 -16.60 15.09
CA PHE A 287 -5.43 -15.27 14.49
C PHE A 287 -4.98 -14.14 15.44
N GLU A 288 -4.92 -14.43 16.75
CA GLU A 288 -4.49 -13.50 17.80
C GLU A 288 -3.17 -13.91 18.46
N ASP A 289 -2.54 -14.98 17.98
CA ASP A 289 -1.29 -15.49 18.53
C ASP A 289 -0.11 -14.58 18.15
N ARG A 290 0.42 -13.85 19.15
CA ARG A 290 1.54 -12.92 18.99
C ARG A 290 2.87 -13.61 18.67
N GLY A 291 2.95 -14.93 18.78
CA GLY A 291 4.09 -15.72 18.32
C GLY A 291 4.18 -15.84 16.79
N LEU A 292 3.07 -15.60 16.08
CA LEU A 292 2.98 -15.65 14.62
C LEU A 292 2.68 -14.25 14.07
N GLU A 293 3.72 -13.48 13.76
CA GLU A 293 3.61 -12.14 13.18
C GLU A 293 3.62 -12.19 11.64
N ILE A 294 4.69 -12.74 11.05
CA ILE A 294 4.89 -12.88 9.60
C ILE A 294 4.53 -14.30 9.18
N THR A 295 3.62 -14.42 8.22
CA THR A 295 3.04 -15.70 7.79
C THR A 295 3.62 -16.17 6.45
N SER A 296 4.13 -15.26 5.61
CA SER A 296 4.96 -15.58 4.44
C SER A 296 5.75 -14.35 4.00
N GLU A 297 6.94 -14.55 3.40
CA GLU A 297 7.80 -13.46 2.93
C GLU A 297 8.71 -13.91 1.78
N ILE A 298 8.98 -13.01 0.83
CA ILE A 298 10.03 -13.16 -0.19
C ILE A 298 10.80 -11.85 -0.38
N PRO A 299 12.11 -11.91 -0.68
CA PRO A 299 12.81 -10.77 -1.25
C PRO A 299 12.32 -10.49 -2.67
N ILE A 300 12.38 -9.23 -3.12
CA ILE A 300 12.03 -8.85 -4.50
C ILE A 300 13.06 -7.92 -5.14
N SER A 301 13.06 -7.89 -6.47
CA SER A 301 13.78 -6.90 -7.28
C SER A 301 12.87 -6.47 -8.44
N VAL A 302 12.45 -5.21 -8.44
CA VAL A 302 11.58 -4.65 -9.50
C VAL A 302 12.25 -4.77 -10.87
N ALA A 303 13.54 -4.44 -10.96
CA ALA A 303 14.27 -4.48 -12.21
C ALA A 303 14.38 -5.90 -12.78
N GLU A 304 14.68 -6.89 -11.94
CA GLU A 304 14.75 -8.29 -12.36
C GLU A 304 13.38 -8.82 -12.76
N GLN A 305 12.32 -8.43 -12.04
CA GLN A 305 10.94 -8.83 -12.37
C GLN A 305 10.49 -8.28 -13.72
N ILE A 306 10.75 -6.99 -14.01
CA ILE A 306 10.44 -6.38 -15.31
C ILE A 306 11.16 -7.14 -16.44
N LEU A 307 12.46 -7.42 -16.27
CA LEU A 307 13.22 -8.19 -17.24
C LEU A 307 12.67 -9.61 -17.43
N ALA A 308 12.26 -10.28 -16.35
CA ALA A 308 11.68 -11.61 -16.42
C ALA A 308 10.35 -11.62 -17.19
N VAL A 309 9.50 -10.61 -16.98
CA VAL A 309 8.22 -10.44 -17.71
C VAL A 309 8.48 -10.21 -19.21
N ASP A 310 9.41 -9.32 -19.56
CA ASP A 310 9.79 -9.06 -20.95
C ASP A 310 10.27 -10.34 -21.67
N VAL A 311 11.11 -11.12 -20.99
CA VAL A 311 11.59 -12.40 -21.51
C VAL A 311 10.42 -13.39 -21.71
N ALA A 312 9.51 -13.50 -20.74
CA ALA A 312 8.36 -14.40 -20.84
C ALA A 312 7.43 -14.02 -22.01
N LEU A 313 7.16 -12.72 -22.20
CA LEU A 313 6.35 -12.23 -23.34
C LEU A 313 6.99 -12.50 -24.70
N SER A 314 8.32 -12.44 -24.79
CA SER A 314 9.06 -12.68 -26.02
C SER A 314 9.06 -14.13 -26.48
N LYS A 315 8.91 -15.09 -25.54
CA LYS A 315 8.91 -16.53 -25.84
C LYS A 315 7.53 -17.08 -26.22
N GLY A 316 6.46 -16.39 -25.85
CA GLY A 316 5.07 -16.76 -26.18
C GLY A 316 4.53 -16.09 -27.45
N GLY A 317 5.42 -15.70 -28.38
CA GLY A 317 5.10 -15.05 -29.65
C GLY A 317 5.43 -15.92 -30.86
#